data_AF-A0A2S8RPA0-F1
#
_entry.id   AF-A0A2S8RPA0-F1
#
_cell.length_a   1.000
_cell.length_b   1.000
_cell.length_c   1.000
_cell.angle_alpha   90.00
_cell.angle_beta   90.00
_cell.angle_gamma   90.00
#
_symmetry.space_group_name_H-M   'P 1'
#
loop_
_entity.id
_entity.type
_entity.pdbx_description
1 polymer ?
#
loop_
_entity_poly.entity_id
_entity_poly.type
_entity_poly.pdbx_seq_one_letter_code
_entity_poly.pdbx_strand_id
1 'polypeptide(L)'
;MAKKQTLQVAPQALGNATSTEIYAAYAALTDDDWRELNKTGRWLLGGTEFSETFDLINEAIERMASGRRAWRLTVAFPIALAMCMKSIASHSRHDMKARRERYCSLEDLAEAIGESNSASPSQEEALAAAERFRERAIAVDKERASMAGDLACKLVFNGIIHGLTAQEIRQRHTLSHAEYKAARQRAMRRIERIFGPTPGSRPEPARSRPKPAAQSPMHLENEITRAKHGCQRPRRS
;
A
#
# COMPACT_ATOMS: atom_id res chain seq x y z
N MET A 1 2.89 -32.52 41.68
CA MET A 1 3.91 -33.05 40.75
C MET A 1 3.22 -33.40 39.43
N ALA A 2 3.30 -32.51 38.43
CA ALA A 2 2.60 -32.67 37.16
C ALA A 2 3.47 -33.46 36.16
N LYS A 3 2.91 -34.56 35.65
CA LYS A 3 3.55 -35.42 34.64
C LYS A 3 3.67 -34.65 33.32
N LYS A 4 4.90 -34.40 32.86
CA LYS A 4 5.16 -33.93 31.50
C LYS A 4 4.85 -35.07 30.52
N GLN A 5 3.76 -34.94 29.77
CA GLN A 5 3.51 -35.74 28.59
C GLN A 5 4.62 -35.46 27.57
N THR A 6 5.45 -36.46 27.35
CA THR A 6 6.46 -36.47 26.29
C THR A 6 5.72 -36.75 25.00
N LEU A 7 5.54 -35.72 24.16
CA LEU A 7 5.09 -35.91 22.78
C LEU A 7 6.18 -36.67 22.03
N GLN A 8 5.88 -37.91 21.63
CA GLN A 8 6.70 -38.66 20.69
C GLN A 8 6.63 -37.98 19.33
N VAL A 9 7.77 -37.47 18.87
CA VAL A 9 7.96 -36.99 17.49
C VAL A 9 8.26 -38.22 16.61
N ALA A 10 7.45 -38.40 15.57
CA ALA A 10 7.51 -39.47 14.57
C ALA A 10 8.81 -39.42 13.73
N PRO A 11 9.17 -40.49 13.00
CA PRO A 11 10.52 -40.73 12.51
C PRO A 11 10.93 -39.76 11.38
N GLN A 12 12.20 -39.35 11.44
CA GLN A 12 12.79 -38.28 10.64
C GLN A 12 12.90 -38.65 9.15
N ALA A 13 12.32 -37.82 8.29
CA ALA A 13 12.55 -37.88 6.85
C ALA A 13 13.98 -37.41 6.53
N LEU A 14 14.81 -38.32 5.99
CA LEU A 14 16.18 -38.09 5.50
C LEU A 14 16.21 -37.31 4.17
N GLY A 15 15.36 -36.30 4.03
CA GLY A 15 15.14 -35.55 2.78
C GLY A 15 15.36 -34.05 2.93
N ASN A 16 15.60 -33.39 1.80
CA ASN A 16 15.46 -31.93 1.72
C ASN A 16 13.97 -31.58 1.79
N ALA A 17 13.64 -30.51 2.50
CA ALA A 17 12.29 -30.02 2.62
C ALA A 17 11.75 -29.53 1.27
N THR A 18 10.48 -29.84 1.01
CA THR A 18 9.70 -29.31 -0.09
C THR A 18 9.26 -27.87 0.17
N SER A 19 8.82 -27.16 -0.87
CA SER A 19 8.30 -25.79 -0.72
C SER A 19 7.09 -25.73 0.23
N THR A 20 6.20 -26.73 0.17
CA THR A 20 5.04 -26.82 1.07
C THR A 20 5.46 -26.97 2.54
N GLU A 21 6.47 -27.80 2.82
CA GLU A 21 7.01 -27.96 4.19
C GLU A 21 7.68 -26.69 4.70
N ILE A 22 8.38 -25.95 3.82
CA ILE A 22 8.98 -24.66 4.15
C ILE A 22 7.92 -23.64 4.54
N TYR A 23 6.85 -23.49 3.75
CA TYR A 23 5.76 -22.55 4.08
C TYR A 23 4.99 -22.98 5.34
N ALA A 24 4.79 -24.28 5.55
CA ALA A 24 4.17 -24.78 6.77
C ALA A 24 5.04 -24.48 8.01
N ALA A 25 6.35 -24.71 7.92
CA ALA A 25 7.29 -24.39 9.00
C ALA A 25 7.38 -22.89 9.28
N TYR A 26 7.35 -22.07 8.23
CA TYR A 26 7.30 -20.61 8.34
C TYR A 26 6.02 -20.12 9.03
N ALA A 27 4.86 -20.68 8.70
CA ALA A 27 3.60 -20.37 9.35
C ALA A 27 3.55 -20.84 10.82
N ALA A 28 4.35 -21.85 11.18
CA ALA A 28 4.43 -22.40 12.54
C ALA A 28 5.49 -21.71 13.43
N LEU A 29 6.17 -20.66 12.94
CA LEU A 29 7.13 -19.90 13.74
C LEU A 29 6.44 -19.27 14.96
N THR A 30 7.06 -19.43 16.13
CA THR A 30 6.57 -18.83 17.37
C THR A 30 7.01 -17.36 17.49
N ASP A 31 6.39 -16.61 18.40
CA ASP A 31 6.77 -15.22 18.67
C ASP A 31 8.25 -15.08 19.11
N ASP A 32 8.78 -16.09 19.81
CA ASP A 32 10.17 -16.10 20.23
C ASP A 32 11.13 -16.42 19.08
N ASP A 33 10.74 -17.32 18.17
CA ASP A 33 11.49 -17.53 16.92
C ASP A 33 11.54 -16.24 16.10
N TRP A 34 10.40 -15.55 15.98
CA TRP A 34 10.33 -14.25 15.31
C TRP A 34 11.23 -13.20 15.96
N ARG A 35 11.30 -13.16 17.29
CA ARG A 35 12.16 -12.23 18.03
C ARG A 35 13.64 -12.47 17.73
N GLU A 36 14.07 -13.73 17.75
CA GLU A 36 15.46 -14.12 17.49
C GLU A 36 15.84 -13.95 16.01
N LEU A 37 14.94 -14.28 15.08
CA LEU A 37 15.15 -14.03 13.64
C LEU A 37 15.26 -12.53 13.36
N ASN A 38 14.41 -11.70 13.96
CA ASN A 38 14.48 -10.24 13.81
C ASN A 38 15.79 -9.67 14.37
N LYS A 39 16.21 -10.14 15.55
CA LYS A 39 17.49 -9.73 16.16
C LYS A 39 18.67 -10.11 15.27
N THR A 40 18.65 -11.33 14.72
CA THR A 40 19.69 -11.83 13.82
C THR A 40 19.70 -11.04 12.52
N GLY A 41 18.55 -10.81 11.90
CA GLY A 41 18.44 -10.06 10.66
C GLY A 41 18.93 -8.62 10.79
N ARG A 42 18.58 -7.91 11.87
CA ARG A 42 19.09 -6.55 12.14
C ARG A 42 20.61 -6.48 12.14
N TRP A 43 21.27 -7.47 12.74
CA TRP A 43 22.73 -7.54 12.73
C TRP A 43 23.31 -7.83 11.33
N LEU A 44 22.56 -8.55 10.50
CA LEU A 44 22.98 -8.93 9.15
C LEU A 44 22.75 -7.85 8.07
N LEU A 45 21.88 -6.86 8.30
CA LEU A 45 21.53 -5.83 7.31
C LEU A 45 22.70 -4.95 6.89
N GLY A 46 23.67 -4.73 7.77
CA GLY A 46 24.82 -3.86 7.52
C GLY A 46 25.57 -4.22 6.23
N GLY A 47 25.66 -3.24 5.32
CA GLY A 47 26.37 -3.35 4.04
C GLY A 47 25.68 -4.21 2.98
N THR A 48 24.42 -4.57 3.19
CA THR A 48 23.59 -5.28 2.21
C THR A 48 22.67 -4.30 1.48
N GLU A 49 21.98 -4.79 0.43
CA GLU A 49 20.96 -4.02 -0.30
C GLU A 49 19.58 -4.01 0.40
N PHE A 50 19.40 -4.81 1.45
CA PHE A 50 18.11 -4.93 2.15
C PHE A 50 17.89 -3.77 3.10
N SER A 51 16.68 -3.21 3.08
CA SER A 51 16.30 -2.09 3.95
C SER A 51 15.75 -2.58 5.29
N GLU A 52 14.90 -3.62 5.25
CA GLU A 52 14.26 -4.17 6.44
C GLU A 52 14.65 -5.63 6.70
N THR A 53 14.58 -6.04 7.96
CA THR A 53 14.84 -7.44 8.34
C THR A 53 13.86 -8.40 7.67
N PHE A 54 12.62 -7.96 7.45
CA PHE A 54 11.59 -8.77 6.81
C PHE A 54 11.90 -9.04 5.33
N ASP A 55 12.58 -8.13 4.64
CA ASP A 55 13.01 -8.32 3.25
C ASP A 55 14.01 -9.47 3.16
N LEU A 56 15.00 -9.49 4.07
CA LEU A 56 16.00 -10.55 4.15
C LEU A 56 15.38 -11.91 4.52
N ILE A 57 14.36 -11.93 5.39
CA ILE A 57 13.62 -13.15 5.74
C ILE A 57 12.83 -13.65 4.53
N ASN A 58 12.11 -12.78 3.83
CA ASN A 58 11.32 -13.15 2.66
C ASN A 58 12.21 -13.68 1.53
N GLU A 59 13.35 -13.04 1.25
CA GLU A 59 14.32 -13.52 0.28
C GLU A 59 14.89 -14.89 0.68
N ALA A 60 15.14 -15.11 1.98
CA ALA A 60 15.60 -16.41 2.46
C ALA A 60 14.55 -17.51 2.26
N ILE A 61 13.28 -17.22 2.55
CA ILE A 61 12.17 -18.15 2.34
C ILE A 61 11.99 -18.45 0.84
N GLU A 62 12.02 -17.43 -0.01
CA GLU A 62 11.91 -17.58 -1.46
C GLU A 62 13.03 -18.47 -2.02
N ARG A 63 14.29 -18.27 -1.58
CA ARG A 63 15.42 -19.10 -2.01
C ARG A 63 15.31 -20.53 -1.51
N MET A 64 14.75 -20.72 -0.32
CA MET A 64 14.51 -22.06 0.21
C MET A 64 13.40 -22.77 -0.58
N ALA A 65 12.27 -22.10 -0.79
CA ALA A 65 11.11 -22.66 -1.49
C ALA A 65 11.37 -22.93 -2.98
N SER A 66 12.20 -22.11 -3.64
CA SER A 66 12.66 -22.32 -5.02
C SER A 66 13.74 -23.39 -5.16
N GLY A 67 14.22 -23.97 -4.04
CA GLY A 67 15.29 -24.99 -4.05
C GLY A 67 16.70 -24.43 -4.24
N ARG A 68 16.87 -23.11 -4.37
CA ARG A 68 18.20 -22.45 -4.42
C ARG A 68 18.97 -22.61 -3.10
N ARG A 69 18.26 -22.89 -2.00
CA ARG A 69 18.82 -23.24 -0.69
C ARG A 69 18.05 -24.44 -0.13
N ALA A 70 18.74 -25.54 0.14
CA ALA A 70 18.10 -26.71 0.71
C ALA A 70 18.01 -26.61 2.24
N TRP A 71 16.83 -26.88 2.79
CA TRP A 71 16.64 -27.11 4.22
C TRP A 71 16.57 -28.61 4.49
N ARG A 72 17.40 -29.12 5.40
CA ARG A 72 17.30 -30.50 5.90
C ARG A 72 16.34 -30.53 7.08
N LEU A 73 15.33 -31.40 7.03
CA LEU A 73 14.30 -31.53 8.06
C LEU A 73 14.86 -31.93 9.44
N THR A 74 16.10 -32.41 9.51
CA THR A 74 16.83 -32.70 10.75
C THR A 74 17.26 -31.45 11.52
N VAL A 75 17.25 -30.28 10.87
CA VAL A 75 17.66 -29.00 11.47
C VAL A 75 16.41 -28.19 11.79
N ALA A 76 16.35 -27.59 12.99
CA ALA A 76 15.24 -26.71 13.36
C ALA A 76 15.11 -25.56 12.34
N PHE A 77 13.88 -25.32 11.87
CA PHE A 77 13.61 -24.37 10.80
C PHE A 77 14.14 -22.95 11.06
N PRO A 78 13.95 -22.34 12.26
CA PRO A 78 14.48 -21.00 12.53
C PRO A 78 16.00 -20.90 12.38
N ILE A 79 16.73 -21.96 12.76
CA ILE A 79 18.19 -22.03 12.64
C ILE A 79 18.59 -22.12 11.17
N ALA A 80 17.93 -22.98 10.40
CA ALA A 80 18.19 -23.11 8.96
C ALA A 80 17.91 -21.80 8.21
N LEU A 81 16.83 -21.11 8.57
CA LEU A 81 16.46 -19.82 8.02
C LEU A 81 17.51 -18.74 8.36
N ALA A 82 17.93 -18.64 9.61
CA ALA A 82 18.98 -17.70 10.04
C ALA A 82 20.32 -17.94 9.31
N MET A 83 20.70 -19.21 9.09
CA MET A 83 21.87 -19.56 8.30
C MET A 83 21.73 -19.13 6.83
N CYS A 84 20.54 -19.31 6.24
CA CYS A 84 20.25 -18.86 4.89
C CYS A 84 20.38 -17.32 4.79
N MET A 85 19.76 -16.59 5.71
CA MET A 85 19.87 -15.12 5.81
C MET A 85 21.33 -14.67 5.90
N LYS A 86 22.16 -15.32 6.74
CA LYS A 86 23.59 -15.01 6.87
C LYS A 86 24.33 -15.18 5.55
N SER A 87 24.03 -16.25 4.81
CA SER A 87 24.65 -16.52 3.51
C SER A 87 24.25 -15.48 2.47
N ILE A 88 22.97 -15.12 2.40
CA ILE A 88 22.45 -14.09 1.49
C ILE A 88 23.09 -12.73 1.81
N ALA A 89 23.10 -12.32 3.08
CA ALA A 89 23.70 -11.07 3.51
C ALA A 89 25.20 -11.01 3.19
N SER A 90 25.92 -12.12 3.35
CA SER A 90 27.34 -12.19 2.98
C SER A 90 27.57 -12.01 1.49
N HIS A 91 26.71 -12.61 0.65
CA HIS A 91 26.80 -12.49 -0.80
C HIS A 91 26.44 -11.08 -1.26
N SER A 92 25.35 -10.50 -0.74
CA SER A 92 24.95 -9.11 -1.04
C SER A 92 26.06 -8.12 -0.68
N ARG A 93 26.72 -8.27 0.48
CA ARG A 93 27.90 -7.46 0.84
C ARG A 93 29.05 -7.57 -0.16
N HIS A 94 29.33 -8.78 -0.62
CA HIS A 94 30.38 -9.02 -1.61
C HIS A 94 30.04 -8.33 -2.93
N ASP A 95 28.80 -8.43 -3.37
CA ASP A 95 28.34 -7.82 -4.62
C ASP A 95 28.31 -6.30 -4.52
N MET A 96 27.87 -5.74 -3.39
CA MET A 96 27.93 -4.29 -3.13
C MET A 96 29.37 -3.79 -3.11
N LYS A 97 30.29 -4.53 -2.50
CA LYS A 97 31.72 -4.19 -2.52
C LYS A 97 32.28 -4.23 -3.94
N ALA A 98 32.03 -5.30 -4.69
CA ALA A 98 32.48 -5.43 -6.08
C ALA A 98 31.83 -4.39 -7.01
N ARG A 99 30.61 -3.94 -6.70
CA ARG A 99 29.96 -2.83 -7.41
C ARG A 99 30.64 -1.51 -7.08
N ARG A 100 30.92 -1.23 -5.81
CA ARG A 100 31.63 -0.03 -5.37
C ARG A 100 33.04 0.06 -5.94
N GLU A 101 33.75 -1.06 -6.02
CA GLU A 101 35.10 -1.12 -6.62
C GLU A 101 35.09 -0.95 -8.14
N ARG A 102 33.96 -1.21 -8.82
CA ARG A 102 33.81 -0.92 -10.26
C ARG A 102 33.61 0.57 -10.54
N TYR A 103 33.01 1.31 -9.60
CA TYR A 103 32.81 2.76 -9.70
C TYR A 103 33.91 3.48 -8.92
N CYS A 104 35.14 3.46 -9.46
CA CYS A 104 36.30 4.08 -8.83
C CYS A 104 36.37 5.62 -9.01
N SER A 105 35.61 6.20 -9.96
CA SER A 105 35.46 7.66 -10.08
C SER A 105 34.17 8.16 -9.42
N LEU A 106 34.24 9.35 -8.81
CA LEU A 106 33.09 10.06 -8.25
C LEU A 106 32.07 10.43 -9.36
N GLU A 107 32.55 10.60 -10.61
CA GLU A 107 31.72 10.82 -11.80
C GLU A 107 30.99 9.54 -12.24
N ASP A 108 31.66 8.39 -12.26
CA ASP A 108 31.02 7.10 -12.60
C ASP A 108 29.97 6.68 -11.56
N LEU A 109 30.19 7.02 -10.29
CA LEU A 109 29.23 6.78 -9.21
C LEU A 109 28.02 7.72 -9.33
N ALA A 110 28.23 8.99 -9.69
CA ALA A 110 27.14 9.95 -9.90
C ALA A 110 26.28 9.58 -11.12
N GLU A 111 26.89 9.07 -12.19
CA GLU A 111 26.17 8.59 -13.38
C GLU A 111 25.38 7.31 -13.07
N ALA A 112 25.96 6.33 -12.36
CA ALA A 112 25.26 5.12 -11.95
C ALA A 112 24.10 5.37 -10.95
N ILE A 113 24.24 6.37 -10.06
CA ILE A 113 23.16 6.83 -9.17
C ILE A 113 22.12 7.64 -9.94
N GLY A 114 22.53 8.44 -10.93
CA GLY A 114 21.62 9.20 -11.80
C GLY A 114 20.78 8.32 -12.73
N GLU A 115 21.34 7.21 -13.21
CA GLU A 115 20.63 6.21 -14.03
C GLU A 115 19.67 5.35 -13.21
N SER A 116 20.01 5.06 -11.95
CA SER A 116 19.09 4.48 -10.98
C SER A 116 18.21 5.59 -10.41
N ASN A 117 17.14 5.93 -11.12
CA ASN A 117 16.13 6.96 -10.78
C ASN A 117 15.39 6.75 -9.43
N SER A 118 15.92 5.89 -8.56
CA SER A 118 15.51 5.63 -7.19
C SER A 118 16.57 6.18 -6.24
N ALA A 119 16.55 7.50 -5.99
CA ALA A 119 17.22 8.03 -4.81
C ALA A 119 16.66 7.28 -3.58
N SER A 120 17.51 6.55 -2.86
CA SER A 120 17.11 5.96 -1.60
C SER A 120 16.68 7.08 -0.65
N PRO A 121 15.53 6.94 0.03
CA PRO A 121 15.05 7.98 0.92
C PRO A 121 16.09 8.26 2.00
N SER A 122 16.20 9.52 2.41
CA SER A 122 17.06 9.87 3.54
C SER A 122 16.57 9.16 4.82
N GLN A 123 17.45 9.03 5.82
CA GLN A 123 17.05 8.44 7.10
C GLN A 123 15.88 9.20 7.75
N GLU A 124 15.85 10.52 7.62
CA GLU A 124 14.75 11.36 8.10
C GLU A 124 13.45 11.08 7.33
N GLU A 125 13.53 10.92 6.01
CA GLU A 125 12.39 10.57 5.16
C GLU A 125 11.85 9.18 5.46
N ALA A 126 12.72 8.20 5.68
CA ALA A 126 12.35 6.84 6.06
C ALA A 126 11.64 6.82 7.42
N LEU A 127 12.17 7.54 8.41
CA LEU A 127 11.53 7.68 9.72
C LEU A 127 10.18 8.40 9.63
N ALA A 128 10.09 9.49 8.86
CA ALA A 128 8.83 10.20 8.64
C ALA A 128 7.79 9.33 7.91
N ALA A 129 8.21 8.51 6.96
CA ALA A 129 7.34 7.56 6.27
C ALA A 129 6.84 6.46 7.22
N ALA A 130 7.71 5.92 8.08
CA ALA A 130 7.35 4.93 9.08
C ALA A 130 6.34 5.48 10.10
N GLU A 131 6.54 6.72 10.58
CA GLU A 131 5.60 7.37 11.50
C GLU A 131 4.24 7.61 10.84
N ARG A 132 4.21 8.14 9.61
CA ARG A 132 2.97 8.30 8.83
C ARG A 132 2.24 6.97 8.61
N PHE A 133 2.99 5.89 8.38
CA PHE A 133 2.42 4.55 8.23
C PHE A 133 1.76 4.09 9.54
N ARG A 134 2.44 4.27 10.67
CA ARG A 134 1.93 3.95 12.01
C ARG A 134 0.65 4.73 12.34
N GLU A 135 0.64 6.04 12.09
CA GLU A 135 -0.53 6.89 12.30
C GLU A 135 -1.74 6.41 11.48
N ARG A 136 -1.52 6.06 10.21
CA ARG A 136 -2.57 5.53 9.33
C ARG A 136 -3.09 4.18 9.79
N ALA A 137 -2.22 3.30 10.27
CA ALA A 137 -2.63 2.00 10.82
C ALA A 137 -3.56 2.18 12.03
N ILE A 138 -3.22 3.08 12.95
CA ILE A 138 -4.07 3.44 14.10
C ILE A 138 -5.41 4.01 13.62
N ALA A 139 -5.41 4.86 12.60
CA ALA A 139 -6.63 5.43 12.04
C ALA A 139 -7.55 4.37 11.38
N VAL A 140 -6.97 3.38 10.68
CA VAL A 140 -7.69 2.23 10.13
C VAL A 140 -8.40 1.45 11.24
N ASP A 141 -7.72 1.17 12.34
CA ASP A 141 -8.29 0.43 13.47
C ASP A 141 -9.43 1.20 14.15
N LYS A 142 -9.26 2.52 14.30
CA LYS A 142 -10.31 3.40 14.82
C LYS A 142 -11.55 3.40 13.92
N GLU A 143 -11.39 3.52 12.61
CA GLU A 143 -12.51 3.44 11.67
C GLU A 143 -13.19 2.06 11.75
N ARG A 144 -12.40 0.98 11.83
CA ARG A 144 -12.90 -0.40 11.98
C ARG A 144 -13.75 -0.59 13.23
N ALA A 145 -13.33 -0.02 14.36
CA ALA A 145 -14.07 -0.05 15.62
C ALA A 145 -15.39 0.73 15.51
N SER A 146 -15.37 1.90 14.86
CA SER A 146 -16.57 2.73 14.67
C SER A 146 -17.64 2.12 13.75
N MET A 147 -17.31 1.05 13.01
CA MET A 147 -18.23 0.33 12.12
C MET A 147 -18.89 -0.89 12.78
N ALA A 148 -18.89 -1.00 14.11
CA ALA A 148 -19.50 -2.14 14.81
C ALA A 148 -20.97 -2.39 14.41
N GLY A 149 -21.73 -1.34 14.09
CA GLY A 149 -23.14 -1.43 13.66
C GLY A 149 -23.38 -1.55 12.15
N ASP A 150 -22.35 -1.47 11.30
CA ASP A 150 -22.49 -1.58 9.83
C ASP A 150 -21.54 -2.64 9.29
N LEU A 151 -21.95 -3.90 9.45
CA LEU A 151 -21.13 -5.06 9.08
C LEU A 151 -20.79 -5.07 7.59
N ALA A 152 -21.76 -4.77 6.72
CA ALA A 152 -21.52 -4.73 5.27
C ALA A 152 -20.47 -3.69 4.89
N CYS A 153 -20.52 -2.47 5.47
CA CYS A 153 -19.48 -1.46 5.26
C CYS A 153 -18.12 -1.92 5.79
N LYS A 154 -18.07 -2.54 6.98
CA LYS A 154 -16.82 -3.04 7.58
C LYS A 154 -16.15 -4.10 6.73
N LEU A 155 -16.92 -5.04 6.17
CA LEU A 155 -16.41 -6.10 5.29
C LEU A 155 -15.85 -5.53 3.99
N VAL A 156 -16.58 -4.61 3.35
CA VAL A 156 -16.11 -3.96 2.12
C VAL A 156 -14.88 -3.08 2.38
N PHE A 157 -14.86 -2.33 3.48
CA PHE A 157 -13.70 -1.53 3.88
C PHE A 157 -12.44 -2.39 4.05
N ASN A 158 -12.52 -3.47 4.82
CA ASN A 158 -11.39 -4.38 5.01
C ASN A 158 -10.95 -5.00 3.68
N GLY A 159 -11.90 -5.43 2.84
CA GLY A 159 -11.61 -5.98 1.53
C GLY A 159 -10.80 -5.01 0.65
N ILE A 160 -11.18 -3.74 0.62
CA ILE A 160 -10.44 -2.71 -0.14
C ILE A 160 -9.04 -2.47 0.44
N ILE A 161 -8.91 -2.37 1.77
CA ILE A 161 -7.61 -2.20 2.44
C ILE A 161 -6.68 -3.39 2.17
N HIS A 162 -7.23 -4.60 2.04
CA HIS A 162 -6.48 -5.82 1.69
C HIS A 162 -6.27 -5.99 0.17
N GLY A 163 -6.66 -5.02 -0.66
CA GLY A 163 -6.45 -5.07 -2.11
C GLY A 163 -7.35 -6.05 -2.85
N LEU A 164 -8.46 -6.50 -2.25
CA LEU A 164 -9.40 -7.42 -2.89
C LEU A 164 -10.22 -6.70 -3.97
N THR A 165 -10.50 -7.41 -5.05
CA THR A 165 -11.39 -6.95 -6.12
C THR A 165 -12.86 -6.95 -5.67
N ALA A 166 -13.69 -6.19 -6.39
CA ALA A 166 -15.14 -6.15 -6.13
C ALA A 166 -15.80 -7.52 -6.19
N GLN A 167 -15.35 -8.39 -7.10
CA GLN A 167 -15.87 -9.74 -7.24
C GLN A 167 -15.50 -10.61 -6.03
N GLU A 168 -14.23 -10.58 -5.60
CA GLU A 168 -13.76 -11.33 -4.44
C GLU A 168 -14.47 -10.91 -3.15
N ILE A 169 -14.64 -9.60 -2.93
CA ILE A 169 -15.35 -9.08 -1.75
C ILE A 169 -16.80 -9.58 -1.73
N ARG A 170 -17.50 -9.54 -2.88
CA ARG A 170 -18.88 -9.99 -2.98
C ARG A 170 -19.03 -11.49 -2.77
N GLN A 171 -18.14 -12.29 -3.38
CA GLN A 171 -18.18 -13.75 -3.26
C GLN A 171 -17.84 -14.20 -1.83
N ARG A 172 -16.78 -13.61 -1.23
CA ARG A 172 -16.32 -13.98 0.11
C ARG A 172 -17.33 -13.63 1.20
N HIS A 173 -18.11 -12.57 1.02
CA HIS A 173 -19.04 -12.07 2.03
C HIS A 173 -20.51 -12.23 1.64
N THR A 174 -20.79 -12.96 0.56
CA THR A 174 -22.14 -13.24 0.06
C THR A 174 -23.00 -11.97 -0.09
N LEU A 175 -22.38 -10.87 -0.55
CA LEU A 175 -23.06 -9.59 -0.70
C LEU A 175 -23.76 -9.50 -2.06
N SER A 176 -25.02 -9.09 -2.07
CA SER A 176 -25.71 -8.74 -3.31
C SER A 176 -25.03 -7.53 -3.98
N HIS A 177 -25.31 -7.34 -5.28
CA HIS A 177 -24.73 -6.21 -6.01
C HIS A 177 -25.15 -4.85 -5.43
N ALA A 178 -26.41 -4.73 -5.00
CA ALA A 178 -26.95 -3.50 -4.42
C ALA A 178 -26.33 -3.19 -3.05
N GLU A 179 -26.23 -4.20 -2.17
CA GLU A 179 -25.62 -4.05 -0.84
C GLU A 179 -24.14 -3.69 -0.96
N TYR A 180 -23.39 -4.38 -1.82
CA TYR A 180 -22.00 -4.05 -2.09
C TYR A 180 -21.83 -2.61 -2.57
N LYS A 181 -22.65 -2.15 -3.54
CA LYS A 181 -22.55 -0.79 -4.06
C LYS A 181 -22.79 0.26 -2.97
N ALA A 182 -23.81 0.07 -2.14
CA ALA A 182 -24.12 0.98 -1.03
C ALA A 182 -23.02 0.96 0.04
N ALA A 183 -22.55 -0.23 0.43
CA ALA A 183 -21.47 -0.40 1.42
C ALA A 183 -20.14 0.17 0.92
N ARG A 184 -19.80 -0.01 -0.36
CA ARG A 184 -18.59 0.53 -0.99
C ARG A 184 -18.55 2.05 -0.92
N GLN A 185 -19.66 2.73 -1.20
CA GLN A 185 -19.71 4.19 -1.11
C GLN A 185 -19.42 4.69 0.31
N ARG A 186 -19.97 4.02 1.33
CA ARG A 186 -19.69 4.34 2.73
C ARG A 186 -18.25 4.02 3.13
N ALA A 187 -17.71 2.89 2.69
CA ALA A 187 -16.33 2.48 2.93
C ALA A 187 -15.32 3.45 2.29
N MET A 188 -15.53 3.85 1.03
CA MET A 188 -14.65 4.79 0.34
C MET A 188 -14.55 6.14 1.05
N ARG A 189 -15.67 6.69 1.54
CA ARG A 189 -15.65 7.94 2.33
C ARG A 189 -14.80 7.84 3.60
N ARG A 190 -14.71 6.65 4.20
CA ARG A 190 -13.87 6.41 5.38
C ARG A 190 -12.40 6.26 5.00
N ILE A 191 -12.12 5.55 3.91
CA ILE A 191 -10.77 5.41 3.35
C ILE A 191 -10.21 6.79 2.99
N GLU A 192 -11.00 7.64 2.33
CA GLU A 192 -10.61 9.01 1.96
C GLU A 192 -10.29 9.88 3.19
N ARG A 193 -10.92 9.62 4.35
CA ARG A 193 -10.59 10.32 5.59
C ARG A 193 -9.22 9.93 6.15
N ILE A 194 -8.78 8.70 5.92
CA ILE A 194 -7.48 8.19 6.41
C ILE A 194 -6.36 8.52 5.44
N PHE A 195 -6.57 8.26 4.15
CA PHE A 195 -5.51 8.31 3.13
C PHE A 195 -5.57 9.56 2.24
N GLY A 196 -6.60 10.40 2.41
CA GLY A 196 -6.89 11.50 1.51
C GLY A 196 -7.68 11.06 0.26
N PRO A 197 -8.09 12.00 -0.59
CA PRO A 197 -8.79 11.69 -1.83
C PRO A 197 -7.89 10.82 -2.73
N THR A 198 -8.48 9.80 -3.35
CA THR A 198 -7.75 8.98 -4.34
C THR A 198 -7.41 9.89 -5.53
N PRO A 199 -6.18 9.89 -6.08
CA PRO A 199 -5.88 10.61 -7.31
C PRO A 199 -6.89 10.21 -8.40
N GLY A 200 -7.64 11.19 -8.93
CA GLY A 200 -8.68 10.96 -9.94
C GLY A 200 -10.12 10.74 -9.42
N SER A 201 -10.37 10.80 -8.11
CA SER A 201 -11.72 10.64 -7.53
C SER A 201 -12.54 11.94 -7.38
N ARG A 202 -11.95 13.09 -7.72
CA ARG A 202 -12.70 14.36 -7.77
C ARG A 202 -13.59 14.30 -9.04
N PRO A 203 -14.92 14.35 -8.94
CA PRO A 203 -15.72 14.68 -10.11
C PRO A 203 -15.23 16.04 -10.61
N GLU A 204 -14.87 16.12 -11.89
CA GLU A 204 -14.58 17.38 -12.59
C GLU A 204 -15.68 18.36 -12.13
N PRO A 205 -15.33 19.52 -11.54
CA PRO A 205 -16.35 20.48 -11.11
C PRO A 205 -17.22 20.72 -12.33
N ALA A 206 -18.52 20.43 -12.19
CA ALA A 206 -19.47 20.50 -13.29
C ALA A 206 -19.19 21.78 -14.07
N ARG A 207 -18.70 21.63 -15.31
CA ARG A 207 -18.42 22.77 -16.18
C ARG A 207 -19.67 23.63 -16.12
N SER A 208 -19.52 24.81 -15.55
CA SER A 208 -20.62 25.76 -15.42
C SER A 208 -21.27 25.85 -16.79
N ARG A 209 -22.57 25.54 -16.86
CA ARG A 209 -23.36 25.70 -18.08
C ARG A 209 -22.98 27.06 -18.67
N PRO A 210 -22.57 27.15 -19.95
CA PRO A 210 -22.23 28.42 -20.53
C PRO A 210 -23.41 29.36 -20.30
N LYS A 211 -23.12 30.47 -19.61
CA LYS A 211 -24.06 31.57 -19.37
C LYS A 211 -24.64 31.93 -20.74
N PRO A 212 -25.97 31.91 -20.96
CA PRO A 212 -26.53 32.30 -22.24
C PRO A 212 -26.01 33.69 -22.55
N ALA A 213 -25.40 33.84 -23.73
CA ALA A 213 -24.82 35.10 -24.18
C ALA A 213 -25.89 36.18 -24.06
N ALA A 214 -25.61 37.20 -23.25
CA ALA A 214 -26.39 38.41 -23.24
C ALA A 214 -26.38 38.96 -24.66
N GLN A 215 -27.54 39.02 -25.29
CA GLN A 215 -27.72 39.65 -26.59
C GLN A 215 -27.20 41.09 -26.48
N SER A 216 -26.18 41.42 -27.28
CA SER A 216 -25.65 42.78 -27.38
C SER A 216 -26.75 43.74 -27.81
N PRO A 217 -27.06 44.80 -27.05
CA PRO A 217 -27.99 45.83 -27.47
C PRO A 217 -27.26 46.81 -28.39
N MET A 218 -27.20 46.48 -29.67
CA MET A 218 -26.80 47.40 -30.75
C MET A 218 -27.87 47.36 -31.83
N HIS A 219 -29.05 47.93 -31.52
CA HIS A 219 -29.98 48.55 -32.46
C HIS A 219 -31.09 49.25 -31.66
N LEU A 220 -30.77 50.42 -31.11
CA LEU A 220 -31.76 51.37 -30.61
C LEU A 220 -31.23 52.81 -30.76
N GLU A 221 -30.72 53.09 -31.97
CA GLU A 221 -30.60 54.45 -32.49
C GLU A 221 -31.38 54.49 -33.80
N ASN A 222 -32.69 54.71 -33.69
CA ASN A 222 -33.57 55.34 -34.68
C ASN A 222 -35.03 55.08 -34.28
N GLU A 223 -35.54 55.80 -33.26
CA GLU A 223 -36.96 56.16 -33.12
C GLU A 223 -37.21 57.03 -31.87
N ILE A 224 -36.41 58.07 -31.62
CA ILE A 224 -36.76 59.12 -30.64
C ILE A 224 -36.57 60.50 -31.28
N THR A 225 -37.22 60.70 -32.43
CA THR A 225 -37.45 62.02 -33.04
C THR A 225 -38.82 62.06 -33.69
N ARG A 226 -39.87 61.57 -33.00
CA ARG A 226 -41.26 61.78 -33.46
C ARG A 226 -42.34 61.67 -32.39
N ALA A 227 -42.15 62.25 -31.20
CA ALA A 227 -43.25 62.32 -30.21
C ALA A 227 -43.14 63.46 -29.19
N LYS A 228 -42.60 64.63 -29.57
CA LYS A 228 -42.56 65.83 -28.70
C LYS A 228 -43.09 67.12 -29.34
N HIS A 229 -44.02 67.00 -30.28
CA HIS A 229 -44.78 68.15 -30.79
C HIS A 229 -46.25 67.75 -30.96
N GLY A 230 -47.15 68.45 -30.27
CA GLY A 230 -48.57 68.50 -30.65
C GLY A 230 -49.59 67.87 -29.70
N CYS A 231 -49.54 68.18 -28.40
CA CYS A 231 -50.75 68.12 -27.57
C CYS A 231 -51.26 69.56 -27.35
N GLN A 232 -51.90 70.11 -28.38
CA GLN A 232 -52.84 71.22 -28.28
C GLN A 232 -54.16 70.71 -28.82
N ARG A 233 -55.12 70.44 -27.94
CA ARG A 233 -56.53 70.34 -28.31
C ARG A 233 -57.30 71.52 -27.71
N PRO A 234 -58.22 72.12 -28.49
CA PRO A 234 -58.85 73.39 -28.18
C PRO A 234 -60.12 73.24 -27.33
N ARG A 235 -60.46 74.35 -26.64
CA ARG A 235 -61.76 74.64 -26.04
C ARG A 235 -62.89 74.65 -27.08
N ARG A 236 -64.02 74.03 -26.74
CA ARG A 236 -65.40 74.28 -27.21
C ARG A 236 -66.32 73.63 -26.15
N SER A 237 -67.42 74.18 -25.68
CA SER A 237 -68.18 75.41 -25.89
C SER A 237 -69.01 75.63 -24.63
#